data_AF-A0AA88ICX3-F1
#
_entry.id   AF-A0AA88ICX3-F1
#
_cell.length_a   1.000
_cell.length_b   1.000
_cell.length_c   1.000
_cell.angle_alpha   90.00
_cell.angle_beta   90.00
_cell.angle_gamma   90.00
#
_symmetry.space_group_name_H-M   'P 1'
#
loop_
_entity.id
_entity.type
_entity.pdbx_description
1 polymer ?
#
loop_
_entity_poly.entity_id
_entity_poly.type
_entity_poly.pdbx_seq_one_letter_code
_entity_poly.pdbx_strand_id
1 'polypeptide(L)'
;MIHDNKLARIGFASRKVFGCELFRDGCSAHSFRPMSISTITAASSLSPQLQSTYSQPRFQVISSSSLRDRRDLPTLPPPIIGPEKLITGSGDIEKFAADHLAVHKKGLFRKNVSVRDMLSWSKDSLNKPMLPFVDKSLKKESCNLFRLLQIYMGDRKCKPDMTCNGVALDICTIGWNKPVLRDELYLDLCKQTTENPKKESLRRGWELLAICLYFFPPSPKLQPHLEGYIRRHRDPSLHFSEIGKWPIHVQVSHYATVSAKRLSRIGIGGRRPARKPSYEEIEQARLQIFRPSMFGNTLEEIMSVQRERFPHRKLPWIQTTLSEEVLRLQGASTEGIFRVPADVDEVNSLKCKLDQWELGAVSDAHVPASLIKLWYRELYEPLIPDHLYEECVRHCTDPDICVSIVHRLPELNKLVLCYLIRFLQIFSQPEVVTSTKMDAGNLSMVMAPNCLRCTATDPRVIFENTRKEMAFLRTLIQNLDTGFMEGVV
;
A
#
# COMPACT_ATOMS: atom_id res chain seq x y z
N MET A 1 -36.86 -47.97 -2.76
CA MET A 1 -36.64 -46.76 -1.93
C MET A 1 -35.22 -46.31 -2.17
N ILE A 2 -35.03 -45.11 -2.71
CA ILE A 2 -33.73 -44.52 -3.04
C ILE A 2 -33.79 -43.08 -2.52
N HIS A 3 -32.84 -42.70 -1.65
CA HIS A 3 -32.49 -41.32 -1.34
C HIS A 3 -31.01 -41.34 -0.94
N ASP A 4 -30.11 -40.84 -1.78
CA ASP A 4 -29.73 -39.42 -1.90
C ASP A 4 -29.08 -38.86 -0.63
N ASN A 5 -27.77 -38.68 -0.69
CA ASN A 5 -27.03 -37.86 0.26
C ASN A 5 -25.92 -37.09 -0.48
N LYS A 6 -26.31 -36.01 -1.18
CA LYS A 6 -25.39 -35.03 -1.76
C LYS A 6 -25.01 -34.00 -0.70
N LEU A 7 -23.79 -34.02 -0.20
CA LEU A 7 -23.17 -32.88 0.47
C LEU A 7 -22.05 -32.31 -0.39
N ALA A 8 -22.17 -31.02 -0.70
CA ALA A 8 -21.36 -30.35 -1.70
C ALA A 8 -19.93 -30.07 -1.21
N ARG A 9 -18.94 -30.48 -2.01
CA ARG A 9 -17.57 -29.96 -1.91
C ARG A 9 -17.52 -28.59 -2.57
N ILE A 10 -17.33 -27.52 -1.80
CA ILE A 10 -16.93 -26.23 -2.36
C ILE A 10 -15.43 -26.31 -2.66
N GLY A 11 -15.09 -26.41 -3.93
CA GLY A 11 -13.72 -26.61 -4.40
C GLY A 11 -12.94 -25.30 -4.55
N PHE A 12 -11.69 -25.29 -4.10
CA PHE A 12 -10.70 -24.31 -4.55
C PHE A 12 -10.42 -24.52 -6.04
N ALA A 13 -10.88 -23.60 -6.89
CA ALA A 13 -10.56 -23.59 -8.31
C ALA A 13 -9.32 -22.72 -8.57
N SER A 14 -8.19 -23.38 -8.83
CA SER A 14 -7.01 -22.76 -9.42
C SER A 14 -6.87 -23.27 -10.86
N ARG A 15 -6.76 -22.39 -11.87
CA ARG A 15 -5.79 -22.47 -12.99
C ARG A 15 -6.10 -21.63 -14.24
N LYS A 16 -4.97 -21.25 -14.88
CA LYS A 16 -4.68 -21.22 -16.33
C LYS A 16 -5.08 -20.01 -17.19
N VAL A 17 -4.02 -19.22 -17.42
CA VAL A 17 -3.67 -18.48 -18.64
C VAL A 17 -3.95 -19.27 -19.94
N PHE A 18 -4.68 -18.62 -20.85
CA PHE A 18 -4.57 -18.56 -22.32
C PHE A 18 -5.18 -17.17 -22.67
N GLY A 19 -4.76 -16.37 -23.64
CA GLY A 19 -3.96 -16.57 -24.84
C GLY A 19 -4.56 -15.64 -25.90
N CYS A 20 -3.98 -14.46 -26.12
CA CYS A 20 -4.57 -13.41 -26.97
C CYS A 20 -4.33 -13.66 -28.46
N GLU A 21 -5.37 -13.55 -29.28
CA GLU A 21 -5.23 -13.18 -30.70
C GLU A 21 -6.29 -12.14 -31.12
N LEU A 22 -5.78 -11.00 -31.59
CA LEU A 22 -6.25 -10.14 -32.69
C LEU A 22 -7.75 -10.12 -33.06
N PHE A 23 -8.36 -8.93 -32.98
CA PHE A 23 -8.97 -8.32 -34.17
C PHE A 23 -8.80 -6.79 -34.15
N ARG A 24 -8.83 -6.18 -35.34
CA ARG A 24 -8.41 -4.79 -35.62
C ARG A 24 -9.55 -4.00 -36.27
N ASP A 25 -9.52 -2.68 -36.07
CA ASP A 25 -10.12 -1.61 -36.88
C ASP A 25 -11.67 -1.52 -36.98
N GLY A 26 -12.22 -0.29 -36.83
CA GLY A 26 -13.57 0.01 -37.31
C GLY A 26 -14.33 1.20 -36.70
N CYS A 27 -14.21 2.38 -37.32
CA CYS A 27 -15.27 3.40 -37.48
C CYS A 27 -15.79 4.28 -36.30
N SER A 28 -15.38 5.55 -36.40
CA SER A 28 -16.23 6.75 -36.51
C SER A 28 -17.00 7.31 -35.30
N ALA A 29 -16.72 8.59 -35.05
CA ALA A 29 -17.45 9.45 -34.15
C ALA A 29 -18.87 9.80 -34.65
N HIS A 30 -19.82 9.86 -33.71
CA HIS A 30 -21.05 10.62 -33.87
C HIS A 30 -21.26 11.54 -32.67
N SER A 31 -21.49 12.83 -32.95
CA SER A 31 -21.80 13.84 -31.94
C SER A 31 -23.21 13.64 -31.40
N PHE A 32 -23.36 13.59 -30.08
CA PHE A 32 -24.68 13.74 -29.43
C PHE A 32 -24.77 15.08 -28.70
N ARG A 33 -25.80 15.86 -29.05
CA ARG A 33 -26.21 17.06 -28.30
C ARG A 33 -26.96 16.63 -27.03
N PRO A 34 -26.88 17.40 -25.93
CA PRO A 34 -27.63 17.07 -24.71
C PRO A 34 -29.14 17.28 -24.93
N MET A 35 -29.96 16.34 -24.49
CA MET A 35 -31.39 16.55 -24.28
C MET A 35 -31.64 17.09 -22.87
N SER A 36 -32.43 18.16 -22.79
CA SER A 36 -33.01 18.68 -21.56
C SER A 36 -34.15 17.78 -21.07
N ILE A 37 -34.14 17.38 -19.80
CA ILE A 37 -35.30 16.82 -19.11
C ILE A 37 -35.68 17.77 -17.97
N SER A 38 -36.93 18.22 -17.99
CA SER A 38 -37.54 19.07 -16.98
C SER A 38 -38.80 18.42 -16.43
N THR A 39 -39.13 18.77 -15.18
CA THR A 39 -40.38 18.46 -14.44
C THR A 39 -40.43 17.11 -13.73
N ILE A 40 -40.37 17.15 -12.39
CA ILE A 40 -41.52 16.92 -11.49
C ILE A 40 -41.25 17.69 -10.19
N THR A 41 -42.12 18.64 -9.86
CA THR A 41 -42.21 19.27 -8.53
C THR A 41 -43.63 19.77 -8.32
N ALA A 42 -44.24 19.36 -7.20
CA ALA A 42 -45.37 20.05 -6.57
C ALA A 42 -44.88 20.41 -5.15
N ALA A 43 -44.52 21.67 -4.86
CA ALA A 43 -45.36 22.86 -4.72
C ALA A 43 -45.87 23.06 -3.27
N SER A 44 -45.12 23.86 -2.50
CA SER A 44 -45.70 24.82 -1.55
C SER A 44 -44.80 26.07 -1.45
N SER A 45 -45.46 27.23 -1.51
CA SER A 45 -44.98 28.63 -1.35
C SER A 45 -44.48 28.91 0.08
N LEU A 46 -43.68 29.94 0.45
CA LEU A 46 -42.95 31.10 -0.15
C LEU A 46 -41.76 31.39 0.84
N SER A 47 -40.78 32.30 0.68
CA SER A 47 -40.54 33.50 -0.15
C SER A 47 -39.01 33.69 -0.38
N PRO A 48 -38.52 34.70 -1.14
CA PRO A 48 -37.14 34.67 -1.69
C PRO A 48 -36.13 35.63 -1.02
N GLN A 49 -34.82 35.31 -1.14
CA GLN A 49 -33.77 36.24 -1.63
C GLN A 49 -32.40 35.56 -1.87
N LEU A 50 -31.53 36.26 -2.61
CA LEU A 50 -30.11 35.94 -2.93
C LEU A 50 -29.85 34.76 -3.89
N GLN A 51 -29.97 35.05 -5.20
CA GLN A 51 -29.25 34.32 -6.23
C GLN A 51 -27.75 34.67 -6.18
N SER A 52 -26.89 33.65 -6.18
CA SER A 52 -25.46 33.77 -6.44
C SER A 52 -25.09 32.83 -7.59
N THR A 53 -24.42 33.37 -8.61
CA THR A 53 -24.10 32.68 -9.87
C THR A 53 -22.89 31.76 -9.73
N TYR A 54 -23.11 30.44 -9.82
CA TYR A 54 -22.02 29.47 -10.01
C TYR A 54 -21.62 29.38 -11.49
N SER A 55 -20.52 30.04 -11.84
CA SER A 55 -19.85 29.87 -13.14
C SER A 55 -18.78 28.78 -13.04
N GLN A 56 -18.83 27.76 -13.90
CA GLN A 56 -17.73 26.78 -14.00
C GLN A 56 -16.46 27.46 -14.56
N PRO A 57 -15.29 27.29 -13.92
CA PRO A 57 -14.03 27.79 -14.48
C PRO A 57 -13.57 26.90 -15.64
N ARG A 58 -13.44 27.53 -16.81
CA ARG A 58 -12.92 26.93 -18.04
C ARG A 58 -11.41 26.74 -17.91
N PHE A 59 -10.90 25.51 -18.00
CA PHE A 59 -9.45 25.26 -17.97
C PHE A 59 -8.75 25.93 -19.15
N GLN A 60 -7.88 26.91 -18.88
CA GLN A 60 -6.92 27.43 -19.86
C GLN A 60 -5.60 26.66 -19.76
N VAL A 61 -5.15 26.13 -20.90
CA VAL A 61 -3.80 25.58 -21.05
C VAL A 61 -2.80 26.73 -21.07
N ILE A 62 -1.97 26.85 -20.02
CA ILE A 62 -0.90 27.85 -19.99
C ILE A 62 0.29 27.33 -20.79
N SER A 63 0.65 28.07 -21.85
CA SER A 63 1.82 27.83 -22.68
C SER A 63 3.12 28.26 -21.97
N SER A 64 4.22 27.58 -22.31
CA SER A 64 5.49 27.68 -21.60
C SER A 64 6.32 28.92 -22.00
N SER A 65 6.03 30.09 -21.41
CA SER A 65 6.87 31.29 -21.60
C SER A 65 6.69 32.42 -20.56
N SER A 66 6.92 32.17 -19.26
CA SER A 66 7.38 33.22 -18.30
C SER A 66 7.64 32.67 -16.88
N LEU A 67 8.91 32.36 -16.58
CA LEU A 67 9.38 32.12 -15.21
C LEU A 67 10.66 32.93 -14.95
N ARG A 68 10.49 34.17 -14.48
CA ARG A 68 11.53 34.97 -13.80
C ARG A 68 10.89 35.72 -12.63
N ASP A 69 11.66 35.84 -11.55
CA ASP A 69 11.32 36.39 -10.23
C ASP A 69 10.05 35.85 -9.52
N ARG A 70 10.29 34.92 -8.59
CA ARG A 70 9.64 34.91 -7.27
C ARG A 70 10.69 34.59 -6.20
N ARG A 71 11.36 35.63 -5.71
CA ARG A 71 11.80 35.67 -4.30
C ARG A 71 10.56 36.00 -3.45
N ASP A 72 10.64 35.69 -2.16
CA ASP A 72 9.60 35.89 -1.14
C ASP A 72 8.39 34.93 -1.21
N LEU A 73 8.58 33.73 -0.63
CA LEU A 73 7.51 32.96 0.01
C LEU A 73 7.87 32.77 1.50
N PRO A 74 6.93 32.89 2.44
CA PRO A 74 7.20 32.71 3.86
C PRO A 74 7.49 31.24 4.20
N THR A 75 8.51 31.01 5.03
CA THR A 75 8.86 29.69 5.56
C THR A 75 7.86 29.24 6.63
N LEU A 76 7.22 28.09 6.40
CA LEU A 76 6.41 27.42 7.42
C LEU A 76 7.31 26.78 8.49
N PRO A 77 6.87 26.73 9.77
CA PRO A 77 7.58 25.95 10.79
C PRO A 77 7.50 24.44 10.46
N PRO A 78 8.52 23.65 10.83
CA PRO A 78 8.50 22.21 10.59
C PRO A 78 7.34 21.54 11.36
N PRO A 79 6.71 20.50 10.80
CA PRO A 79 5.64 19.78 11.48
C PRO A 79 6.18 19.09 12.73
N ILE A 80 5.36 19.08 13.80
CA ILE A 80 5.68 18.39 15.05
C ILE A 80 5.64 16.88 14.78
N ILE A 81 6.82 16.28 14.61
CA ILE A 81 6.99 14.83 14.58
C ILE A 81 6.68 14.32 15.99
N GLY A 82 5.57 13.59 16.14
CA GLY A 82 5.24 12.89 17.38
C GLY A 82 6.35 11.89 17.75
N PRO A 83 6.52 11.55 19.04
CA PRO A 83 7.68 10.77 19.48
C PRO A 83 7.66 9.36 18.87
N GLU A 84 8.49 9.13 17.84
CA GLU A 84 8.98 7.79 17.54
C GLU A 84 9.58 7.25 18.85
N LYS A 85 9.06 6.12 19.35
CA LYS A 85 9.67 5.42 20.48
C LYS A 85 11.12 5.12 20.09
N LEU A 86 12.07 5.83 20.70
CA LEU A 86 13.49 5.46 20.61
C LEU A 86 13.66 4.07 21.22
N ILE A 87 13.63 3.04 20.37
CA ILE A 87 14.18 1.74 20.73
C ILE A 87 15.69 1.92 20.76
N THR A 88 16.24 2.07 21.97
CA THR A 88 17.65 2.41 22.27
C THR A 88 18.63 1.25 21.98
N GLY A 89 18.40 0.53 20.89
CA GLY A 89 19.12 -0.67 20.49
C GLY A 89 19.31 -0.72 18.97
N SER A 90 19.88 0.34 18.38
CA SER A 90 20.32 0.28 16.99
C SER A 90 21.45 -0.73 16.87
N GLY A 91 21.15 -1.92 16.36
CA GLY A 91 22.15 -2.94 16.10
C GLY A 91 23.19 -2.38 15.13
N ASP A 92 24.47 -2.65 15.40
CA ASP A 92 25.54 -2.26 14.49
C ASP A 92 25.85 -3.40 13.51
N ILE A 93 25.81 -3.10 12.20
CA ILE A 93 26.07 -4.09 11.16
C ILE A 93 27.53 -4.59 11.20
N GLU A 94 28.47 -3.75 11.62
CA GLU A 94 29.87 -4.16 11.81
C GLU A 94 29.99 -5.13 12.99
N LYS A 95 29.33 -4.86 14.12
CA LYS A 95 29.24 -5.82 15.23
C LYS A 95 28.62 -7.16 14.80
N PHE A 96 27.48 -7.15 14.10
CA PHE A 96 26.87 -8.40 13.62
C PHE A 96 27.85 -9.17 12.74
N ALA A 97 28.55 -8.47 11.85
CA ALA A 97 29.52 -9.07 10.95
C ALA A 97 30.75 -9.64 11.67
N ALA A 98 31.26 -8.96 12.70
CA ALA A 98 32.35 -9.46 13.54
C ALA A 98 32.00 -10.79 14.22
N ASP A 99 30.74 -10.93 14.67
CA ASP A 99 30.25 -12.10 15.39
C ASP A 99 29.83 -13.27 14.48
N HIS A 100 29.41 -12.99 13.23
CA HIS A 100 28.72 -13.98 12.37
C HIS A 100 29.34 -14.24 10.98
N LEU A 101 30.26 -13.42 10.47
CA LEU A 101 30.85 -13.67 9.14
C LEU A 101 31.87 -14.83 9.17
N ALA A 102 31.94 -15.55 8.06
CA ALA A 102 33.03 -16.48 7.82
C ALA A 102 34.37 -15.73 7.75
N VAL A 103 35.46 -16.34 8.22
CA VAL A 103 36.80 -15.73 8.13
C VAL A 103 37.31 -15.78 6.69
N HIS A 104 37.37 -14.63 6.02
CA HIS A 104 37.98 -14.48 4.70
C HIS A 104 39.49 -14.18 4.81
N LYS A 105 40.28 -14.73 3.88
CA LYS A 105 41.74 -14.55 3.80
C LYS A 105 42.15 -14.10 2.40
N LYS A 106 43.00 -13.08 2.28
CA LYS A 106 43.39 -12.46 0.99
C LYS A 106 44.92 -12.35 0.83
N GLY A 107 45.37 -12.35 -0.43
CA GLY A 107 46.79 -12.23 -0.81
C GLY A 107 47.62 -13.50 -0.63
N LEU A 108 48.85 -13.51 -1.15
CA LEU A 108 49.76 -14.67 -1.09
C LEU A 108 50.03 -15.13 0.36
N PHE A 109 50.11 -14.18 1.30
CA PHE A 109 50.34 -14.44 2.72
C PHE A 109 49.06 -14.82 3.50
N ARG A 110 47.91 -14.97 2.85
CA ARG A 110 46.61 -15.38 3.44
C ARG A 110 46.25 -14.58 4.71
N LYS A 111 46.48 -13.26 4.72
CA LYS A 111 46.11 -12.39 5.84
C LYS A 111 44.59 -12.36 6.00
N ASN A 112 44.10 -12.30 7.25
CA ASN A 112 42.68 -12.12 7.54
C ASN A 112 42.21 -10.77 6.99
N VAL A 113 41.03 -10.74 6.40
CA VAL A 113 40.37 -9.50 5.93
C VAL A 113 39.67 -8.84 7.13
N SER A 114 39.74 -7.51 7.26
CA SER A 114 39.06 -6.82 8.38
C SER A 114 37.54 -6.85 8.19
N VAL A 115 36.77 -6.69 9.28
CA VAL A 115 35.30 -6.63 9.20
C VAL A 115 34.83 -5.49 8.30
N ARG A 116 35.50 -4.33 8.37
CA ARG A 116 35.26 -3.20 7.47
C ARG A 116 35.50 -3.57 6.02
N ASP A 117 36.66 -4.14 5.67
CA ASP A 117 36.95 -4.58 4.28
C ASP A 117 35.98 -5.69 3.80
N MET A 118 35.49 -6.55 4.70
CA MET A 118 34.45 -7.54 4.41
C MET A 118 33.10 -6.87 4.15
N LEU A 119 32.82 -5.71 4.74
CA LEU A 119 31.62 -4.90 4.53
C LEU A 119 31.76 -3.75 3.53
N SER A 120 32.93 -3.44 2.98
CA SER A 120 33.08 -2.42 1.92
C SER A 120 32.86 -2.98 0.51
N TRP A 121 32.46 -2.13 -0.44
CA TRP A 121 32.17 -2.52 -1.83
C TRP A 121 33.30 -3.32 -2.50
N SER A 122 32.94 -4.38 -3.21
CA SER A 122 33.84 -5.22 -4.00
C SER A 122 33.52 -5.16 -5.49
N LYS A 123 34.55 -4.90 -6.30
CA LYS A 123 34.53 -5.12 -7.75
C LYS A 123 34.49 -6.61 -8.11
N ASP A 124 35.22 -7.43 -7.35
CA ASP A 124 35.38 -8.85 -7.63
C ASP A 124 34.20 -9.65 -7.10
N SER A 125 33.82 -10.71 -7.82
CA SER A 125 32.77 -11.63 -7.35
C SER A 125 33.23 -12.41 -6.11
N LEU A 126 32.32 -12.60 -5.16
CA LEU A 126 32.57 -13.46 -4.01
C LEU A 126 32.71 -14.93 -4.47
N ASN A 127 33.86 -15.51 -4.16
CA ASN A 127 34.14 -16.95 -4.36
C ASN A 127 33.75 -17.78 -3.12
N LYS A 128 33.36 -17.12 -2.03
CA LYS A 128 32.86 -17.70 -0.78
C LYS A 128 31.77 -16.78 -0.22
N PRO A 129 30.68 -17.36 0.33
CA PRO A 129 29.66 -16.60 1.05
C PRO A 129 30.22 -15.72 2.18
N MET A 130 29.45 -14.70 2.56
CA MET A 130 29.70 -13.90 3.76
C MET A 130 29.37 -14.72 5.02
N LEU A 131 28.24 -15.43 5.05
CA LEU A 131 27.82 -16.28 6.17
C LEU A 131 28.32 -17.74 6.07
N PRO A 132 28.53 -18.43 7.21
CA PRO A 132 29.01 -19.81 7.24
C PRO A 132 27.91 -20.82 6.88
N PHE A 133 27.70 -21.05 5.59
CA PHE A 133 26.89 -22.18 5.13
C PHE A 133 27.62 -23.52 5.33
N VAL A 134 26.91 -24.57 5.73
CA VAL A 134 27.44 -25.94 5.73
C VAL A 134 27.31 -26.54 4.33
N ASP A 135 26.09 -26.51 3.77
CA ASP A 135 25.73 -27.06 2.47
C ASP A 135 26.48 -26.40 1.29
N LYS A 136 27.01 -27.24 0.39
CA LYS A 136 27.67 -26.84 -0.86
C LYS A 136 26.68 -26.22 -1.86
N SER A 137 25.43 -26.65 -1.86
CA SER A 137 24.38 -26.09 -2.73
C SER A 137 24.06 -24.64 -2.35
N LEU A 138 23.84 -24.38 -1.06
CA LEU A 138 23.65 -23.01 -0.54
C LEU A 138 24.87 -22.10 -0.81
N LYS A 139 26.10 -22.61 -0.69
CA LYS A 139 27.32 -21.86 -1.07
C LYS A 139 27.30 -21.43 -2.54
N LYS A 140 26.96 -22.35 -3.44
CA LYS A 140 26.87 -22.04 -4.88
C LYS A 140 25.78 -21.01 -5.17
N GLU A 141 24.65 -21.10 -4.46
CA GLU A 141 23.53 -20.16 -4.64
C GLU A 141 23.82 -18.78 -4.07
N SER A 142 24.50 -18.65 -2.92
CA SER A 142 24.98 -17.36 -2.40
C SER A 142 25.91 -16.67 -3.40
N CYS A 143 26.93 -17.37 -3.91
CA CYS A 143 27.82 -16.80 -4.93
C CYS A 143 27.10 -16.43 -6.24
N ASN A 144 26.03 -17.16 -6.60
CA ASN A 144 25.16 -16.83 -7.72
C ASN A 144 24.32 -15.57 -7.45
N LEU A 145 23.76 -15.44 -6.25
CA LEU A 145 23.01 -14.27 -5.79
C LEU A 145 23.89 -13.01 -5.77
N PHE A 146 25.12 -13.08 -5.26
CA PHE A 146 26.08 -11.97 -5.34
C PHE A 146 26.38 -11.59 -6.80
N ARG A 147 26.52 -12.58 -7.70
CA ARG A 147 26.68 -12.33 -9.14
C ARG A 147 25.46 -11.60 -9.73
N LEU A 148 24.24 -12.02 -9.41
CA LEU A 148 23.01 -11.37 -9.90
C LEU A 148 22.92 -9.94 -9.38
N LEU A 149 23.25 -9.71 -8.11
CA LEU A 149 23.33 -8.39 -7.50
C LEU A 149 24.36 -7.49 -8.21
N GLN A 150 25.56 -7.99 -8.53
CA GLN A 150 26.54 -7.25 -9.35
C GLN A 150 26.02 -6.91 -10.75
N ILE A 151 25.20 -7.78 -11.37
CA ILE A 151 24.54 -7.50 -12.66
C ILE A 151 23.46 -6.41 -12.47
N TYR A 152 22.63 -6.51 -11.43
CA TYR A 152 21.62 -5.50 -11.11
C TYR A 152 22.24 -4.13 -10.84
N MET A 153 23.39 -4.07 -10.18
CA MET A 153 24.09 -2.81 -9.89
C MET A 153 24.89 -2.26 -11.09
N GLY A 154 24.97 -2.99 -12.21
CA GLY A 154 25.78 -2.61 -13.37
C GLY A 154 27.30 -2.76 -13.15
N ASP A 155 27.71 -3.42 -12.08
CA ASP A 155 29.11 -3.77 -11.80
C ASP A 155 29.61 -4.94 -12.65
N ARG A 156 28.69 -5.72 -13.24
CA ARG A 156 28.96 -6.85 -14.13
C ARG A 156 28.11 -6.78 -15.39
N LYS A 157 28.69 -7.16 -16.54
CA LYS A 157 27.96 -7.31 -17.80
C LYS A 157 26.80 -8.31 -17.64
N CYS A 158 25.59 -7.89 -18.01
CA CYS A 158 24.44 -8.77 -18.19
C CYS A 158 24.60 -9.62 -19.47
N LYS A 159 23.75 -10.65 -19.62
CA LYS A 159 23.51 -11.24 -20.94
C LYS A 159 22.49 -10.37 -21.71
N PRO A 160 22.44 -10.42 -23.06
CA PRO A 160 21.54 -9.56 -23.85
C PRO A 160 20.05 -9.72 -23.55
N ASP A 161 19.64 -10.90 -23.11
CA ASP A 161 18.26 -11.28 -22.74
C ASP A 161 17.83 -10.82 -21.34
N MET A 162 18.75 -10.34 -20.49
CA MET A 162 18.45 -10.02 -19.10
C MET A 162 18.01 -8.57 -18.90
N THR A 163 16.75 -8.35 -18.56
CA THR A 163 16.23 -7.04 -18.15
C THR A 163 16.52 -6.74 -16.68
N CYS A 164 16.47 -5.46 -16.29
CA CYS A 164 16.63 -5.03 -14.90
C CYS A 164 15.58 -5.69 -13.98
N ASN A 165 14.32 -5.78 -14.43
CA ASN A 165 13.24 -6.46 -13.69
C ASN A 165 13.46 -7.96 -13.62
N GLY A 166 13.91 -8.61 -14.69
CA GLY A 166 14.25 -10.04 -14.69
C GLY A 166 15.30 -10.38 -13.64
N VAL A 167 16.40 -9.61 -13.58
CA VAL A 167 17.44 -9.81 -12.56
C VAL A 167 16.91 -9.61 -11.13
N ALA A 168 16.07 -8.59 -10.88
CA ALA A 168 15.46 -8.40 -9.57
C ALA A 168 14.46 -9.51 -9.21
N LEU A 169 13.70 -10.01 -10.19
CA LEU A 169 12.79 -11.14 -10.04
C LEU A 169 13.55 -12.41 -9.68
N ASP A 170 14.69 -12.71 -10.34
CA ASP A 170 15.55 -13.84 -10.00
C ASP A 170 16.04 -13.76 -8.54
N ILE A 171 16.60 -12.60 -8.14
CA ILE A 171 17.10 -12.36 -6.78
C ILE A 171 15.98 -12.54 -5.74
N CYS A 172 14.82 -11.92 -5.97
CA CYS A 172 13.69 -12.02 -5.05
C CYS A 172 13.10 -13.44 -5.04
N THR A 173 13.12 -14.17 -6.15
CA THR A 173 12.64 -15.56 -6.23
C THR A 173 13.55 -16.50 -5.45
N ILE A 174 14.87 -16.29 -5.49
CA ILE A 174 15.84 -17.02 -4.65
C ILE A 174 15.57 -16.73 -3.17
N GLY A 175 15.46 -15.45 -2.77
CA GLY A 175 15.18 -15.06 -1.38
C GLY A 175 13.81 -15.51 -0.86
N TRP A 176 12.79 -15.57 -1.73
CA TRP A 176 11.48 -16.12 -1.41
C TRP A 176 11.56 -17.63 -1.13
N ASN A 177 12.09 -18.41 -2.09
CA ASN A 177 12.14 -19.87 -2.04
C ASN A 177 13.15 -20.42 -1.01
N LYS A 178 14.22 -19.67 -0.69
CA LYS A 178 15.29 -20.08 0.22
C LYS A 178 15.47 -19.04 1.33
N PRO A 179 14.61 -19.02 2.38
CA PRO A 179 14.68 -18.03 3.46
C PRO A 179 16.05 -17.94 4.15
N VAL A 180 16.79 -19.05 4.21
CA VAL A 180 18.15 -19.14 4.75
C VAL A 180 19.19 -18.29 4.00
N LEU A 181 18.89 -17.81 2.78
CA LEU A 181 19.75 -16.92 2.00
C LEU A 181 19.39 -15.43 2.14
N ARG A 182 18.33 -15.07 2.88
CA ARG A 182 17.90 -13.68 3.02
C ARG A 182 18.93 -12.82 3.76
N ASP A 183 19.49 -13.34 4.85
CA ASP A 183 20.48 -12.60 5.62
C ASP A 183 21.77 -12.37 4.82
N GLU A 184 22.21 -13.37 4.04
CA GLU A 184 23.31 -13.24 3.08
C GLU A 184 23.01 -12.14 2.05
N LEU A 185 21.83 -12.15 1.43
CA LEU A 185 21.41 -11.12 0.47
C LEU A 185 21.44 -9.71 1.05
N TYR A 186 20.96 -9.52 2.29
CA TYR A 186 21.01 -8.21 2.93
C TYR A 186 22.43 -7.79 3.32
N LEU A 187 23.30 -8.72 3.73
CA LEU A 187 24.70 -8.46 3.99
C LEU A 187 25.47 -8.10 2.71
N ASP A 188 25.22 -8.82 1.61
CA ASP A 188 25.78 -8.53 0.28
C ASP A 188 25.32 -7.14 -0.23
N LEU A 189 24.07 -6.75 0.02
CA LEU A 189 23.55 -5.42 -0.28
C LEU A 189 24.20 -4.33 0.58
N CYS A 190 24.34 -4.54 1.89
CA CYS A 190 25.07 -3.63 2.78
C CYS A 190 26.53 -3.49 2.30
N LYS A 191 27.16 -4.61 1.93
CA LYS A 191 28.52 -4.66 1.40
C LYS A 191 28.67 -3.79 0.16
N GLN A 192 27.81 -4.00 -0.83
CA GLN A 192 27.91 -3.31 -2.12
C GLN A 192 27.39 -1.86 -2.08
N THR A 193 26.77 -1.41 -0.98
CA THR A 193 26.37 -0.01 -0.77
C THR A 193 27.32 0.76 0.16
N THR A 194 28.14 0.09 0.96
CA THR A 194 29.16 0.71 1.82
C THR A 194 30.42 1.07 1.02
N GLU A 195 30.90 2.31 1.16
CA GLU A 195 32.12 2.82 0.49
C GLU A 195 32.16 2.63 -1.04
N ASN A 196 31.00 2.49 -1.69
CA ASN A 196 30.90 2.26 -3.14
C ASN A 196 31.27 3.54 -3.93
N PRO A 197 32.37 3.53 -4.72
CA PRO A 197 32.83 4.71 -5.44
C PRO A 197 32.00 5.04 -6.69
N LYS A 198 31.11 4.11 -7.13
CA LYS A 198 30.33 4.24 -8.35
C LYS A 198 28.91 4.70 -8.04
N LYS A 199 28.65 5.98 -8.27
CA LYS A 199 27.36 6.67 -8.03
C LYS A 199 26.12 5.88 -8.48
N GLU A 200 26.12 5.37 -9.72
CA GLU A 200 24.96 4.61 -10.25
C GLU A 200 24.85 3.19 -9.69
N SER A 201 25.98 2.52 -9.40
CA SER A 201 25.96 1.22 -8.71
C SER A 201 25.37 1.39 -7.32
N LEU A 202 25.86 2.36 -6.55
CA LEU A 202 25.33 2.71 -5.22
C LEU A 202 23.81 2.95 -5.25
N ARG A 203 23.32 3.77 -6.19
CA ARG A 203 21.88 4.04 -6.38
C ARG A 203 21.10 2.75 -6.62
N ARG A 204 21.56 1.88 -7.52
CA ARG A 204 20.90 0.60 -7.85
C ARG A 204 20.98 -0.42 -6.72
N GLY A 205 22.03 -0.40 -5.89
CA GLY A 205 22.13 -1.23 -4.68
C GLY A 205 21.05 -0.87 -3.64
N TRP A 206 20.86 0.42 -3.39
CA TRP A 206 19.79 0.91 -2.50
C TRP A 206 18.38 0.68 -3.08
N GLU A 207 18.21 0.81 -4.39
CA GLU A 207 16.97 0.45 -5.08
C GLU A 207 16.64 -1.04 -4.91
N LEU A 208 17.62 -1.93 -5.09
CA LEU A 208 17.45 -3.37 -4.90
C LEU A 208 17.13 -3.73 -3.45
N LEU A 209 17.78 -3.10 -2.47
CA LEU A 209 17.49 -3.28 -1.05
C LEU A 209 16.04 -2.91 -0.72
N ALA A 210 15.56 -1.78 -1.22
CA ALA A 210 14.17 -1.37 -1.09
C ALA A 210 13.21 -2.36 -1.77
N ILE A 211 13.56 -2.89 -2.95
CA ILE A 211 12.77 -3.92 -3.66
C ILE A 211 12.72 -5.22 -2.85
N CYS A 212 13.83 -5.76 -2.35
CA CYS A 212 13.81 -7.01 -1.57
C CYS A 212 12.94 -6.90 -0.31
N LEU A 213 13.03 -5.77 0.42
CA LEU A 213 12.17 -5.48 1.58
C LEU A 213 10.67 -5.29 1.25
N TYR A 214 10.28 -5.23 -0.03
CA TYR A 214 8.87 -5.25 -0.44
C TYR A 214 8.28 -6.67 -0.43
N PHE A 215 9.13 -7.71 -0.51
CA PHE A 215 8.74 -9.12 -0.64
C PHE A 215 8.99 -9.96 0.61
N PHE A 216 10.07 -9.73 1.35
CA PHE A 216 10.39 -10.49 2.55
C PHE A 216 11.24 -9.67 3.55
N PRO A 217 11.27 -10.07 4.84
CA PRO A 217 12.19 -9.51 5.82
C PRO A 217 13.53 -10.27 5.88
N PRO A 218 14.57 -9.67 6.50
CA PRO A 218 15.69 -10.43 7.07
C PRO A 218 15.22 -11.34 8.23
N SER A 219 16.12 -12.14 8.80
CA SER A 219 15.84 -12.84 10.05
C SER A 219 15.66 -11.89 11.23
N PRO A 220 14.97 -12.32 12.30
CA PRO A 220 14.89 -11.57 13.55
C PRO A 220 16.25 -11.22 14.18
N LYS A 221 17.31 -11.98 13.87
CA LYS A 221 18.67 -11.74 14.37
C LYS A 221 19.36 -10.60 13.61
N LEU A 222 19.21 -10.55 12.28
CA LEU A 222 19.84 -9.52 11.45
C LEU A 222 19.06 -8.19 11.49
N GLN A 223 17.73 -8.22 11.65
CA GLN A 223 16.87 -7.04 11.53
C GLN A 223 17.36 -5.80 12.31
N PRO A 224 17.71 -5.85 13.61
CA PRO A 224 18.13 -4.64 14.35
C PRO A 224 19.39 -4.00 13.77
N HIS A 225 20.26 -4.81 13.16
CA HIS A 225 21.52 -4.39 12.55
C HIS A 225 21.32 -3.81 11.15
N LEU A 226 20.44 -4.43 10.35
CA LEU A 226 20.01 -3.86 9.07
C LEU A 226 19.27 -2.53 9.28
N GLU A 227 18.43 -2.42 10.30
CA GLU A 227 17.74 -1.17 10.65
C GLU A 227 18.74 -0.10 11.09
N GLY A 228 19.76 -0.46 11.89
CA GLY A 228 20.89 0.42 12.22
C GLY A 228 21.62 0.93 10.97
N TYR A 229 21.96 0.05 10.05
CA TYR A 229 22.61 0.40 8.77
C TYR A 229 21.77 1.34 7.91
N ILE A 230 20.48 1.04 7.72
CA ILE A 230 19.55 1.87 6.96
C ILE A 230 19.39 3.25 7.61
N ARG A 231 19.26 3.31 8.94
CA ARG A 231 19.06 4.58 9.68
C ARG A 231 20.23 5.55 9.50
N ARG A 232 21.48 5.07 9.46
CA ARG A 232 22.69 5.90 9.20
C ARG A 232 22.69 6.56 7.82
N HIS A 233 21.92 6.03 6.88
CA HIS A 233 21.82 6.53 5.50
C HIS A 233 20.55 7.36 5.26
N ARG A 234 19.66 7.50 6.25
CA ARG A 234 18.52 8.43 6.20
C ARG A 234 18.98 9.84 6.58
N ASP A 235 18.44 10.83 5.90
CA ASP A 235 18.39 12.21 6.37
C ASP A 235 17.01 12.46 7.00
N PRO A 236 16.93 12.74 8.32
CA PRO A 236 15.65 12.97 8.99
C PRO A 236 15.01 14.34 8.67
N SER A 237 15.72 15.25 7.98
CA SER A 237 15.28 16.64 7.78
C SER A 237 14.51 16.90 6.48
N LEU A 238 14.41 15.90 5.58
CA LEU A 238 13.99 16.14 4.20
C LEU A 238 12.55 15.65 3.89
N HIS A 239 11.76 16.56 3.35
CA HIS A 239 10.52 16.27 2.62
C HIS A 239 10.73 16.52 1.11
N PHE A 240 10.13 15.69 0.24
CA PHE A 240 10.56 15.58 -1.17
C PHE A 240 9.39 15.67 -2.16
N SER A 241 9.47 16.56 -3.16
CA SER A 241 8.43 16.70 -4.20
C SER A 241 8.89 16.41 -5.66
N GLU A 242 10.19 16.36 -5.98
CA GLU A 242 10.67 16.01 -7.34
C GLU A 242 11.94 15.15 -7.39
N ILE A 243 11.80 13.84 -7.65
CA ILE A 243 12.88 12.84 -7.55
C ILE A 243 14.03 12.98 -8.58
N GLY A 244 13.77 13.49 -9.79
CA GLY A 244 14.73 13.40 -10.90
C GLY A 244 16.00 14.26 -10.79
N LYS A 245 16.09 15.18 -9.81
CA LYS A 245 17.11 16.23 -9.75
C LYS A 245 18.00 16.20 -8.49
N TRP A 246 17.78 15.27 -7.56
CA TRP A 246 18.48 15.28 -6.26
C TRP A 246 19.97 14.92 -6.35
N PRO A 247 20.83 15.47 -5.47
CA PRO A 247 22.18 14.96 -5.24
C PRO A 247 22.19 13.49 -4.79
N ILE A 248 23.27 12.76 -5.06
CA ILE A 248 23.33 11.29 -4.81
C ILE A 248 23.14 10.91 -3.34
N HIS A 249 23.66 11.68 -2.39
CA HIS A 249 23.44 11.42 -0.96
C HIS A 249 21.95 11.59 -0.58
N VAL A 250 21.26 12.55 -1.19
CA VAL A 250 19.82 12.74 -1.03
C VAL A 250 19.02 11.62 -1.71
N GLN A 251 19.43 11.17 -2.90
CA GLN A 251 18.82 10.00 -3.54
C GLN A 251 18.93 8.76 -2.64
N VAL A 252 20.11 8.48 -2.08
CA VAL A 252 20.33 7.39 -1.13
C VAL A 252 19.46 7.54 0.12
N SER A 253 19.35 8.75 0.68
CA SER A 253 18.46 9.04 1.82
C SER A 253 16.99 8.71 1.55
N HIS A 254 16.50 9.00 0.34
CA HIS A 254 15.15 8.63 -0.07
C HIS A 254 14.96 7.10 -0.11
N TYR A 255 15.88 6.37 -0.75
CA TYR A 255 15.84 4.90 -0.77
C TYR A 255 15.95 4.30 0.64
N ALA A 256 16.82 4.84 1.50
CA ALA A 256 16.97 4.41 2.88
C ALA A 256 15.70 4.64 3.70
N THR A 257 15.01 5.77 3.49
CA THR A 257 13.73 6.08 4.14
C THR A 257 12.62 5.12 3.70
N VAL A 258 12.51 4.84 2.39
CA VAL A 258 11.58 3.82 1.88
C VAL A 258 11.93 2.43 2.43
N SER A 259 13.22 2.10 2.52
CA SER A 259 13.70 0.83 3.05
C SER A 259 13.37 0.65 4.54
N ALA A 260 13.56 1.68 5.37
CA ALA A 260 13.18 1.66 6.79
C ALA A 260 11.65 1.45 6.96
N LYS A 261 10.84 2.15 6.17
CA LYS A 261 9.38 1.98 6.13
C LYS A 261 8.97 0.58 5.65
N ARG A 262 9.69 -0.03 4.70
CA ARG A 262 9.41 -1.41 4.27
C ARG A 262 9.83 -2.43 5.34
N LEU A 263 11.01 -2.27 5.94
CA LEU A 263 11.52 -3.15 7.00
C LEU A 263 10.62 -3.17 8.24
N SER A 264 10.21 -2.00 8.76
CA SER A 264 9.30 -1.90 9.91
C SER A 264 7.92 -2.52 9.66
N ARG A 265 7.49 -2.65 8.40
CA ARG A 265 6.20 -3.23 8.02
C ARG A 265 6.23 -4.73 7.79
N ILE A 266 7.35 -5.29 7.36
CA ILE A 266 7.49 -6.69 6.95
C ILE A 266 8.33 -7.53 7.93
N GLY A 267 9.12 -6.88 8.78
CA GLY A 267 9.95 -7.48 9.82
C GLY A 267 9.20 -7.78 11.12
N ILE A 268 9.96 -8.02 12.19
CA ILE A 268 9.47 -8.20 13.57
C ILE A 268 8.53 -7.04 13.93
N GLY A 269 7.33 -7.36 14.43
CA GLY A 269 6.29 -6.40 14.81
C GLY A 269 5.54 -5.77 13.62
N GLY A 270 5.98 -6.02 12.39
CA GLY A 270 5.31 -5.58 11.18
C GLY A 270 4.06 -6.41 10.86
N ARG A 271 3.06 -5.79 10.22
CA ARG A 271 1.78 -6.42 9.86
C ARG A 271 1.75 -7.04 8.45
N ARG A 272 2.75 -6.78 7.60
CA ARG A 272 2.78 -7.28 6.22
C ARG A 272 3.46 -8.66 6.17
N PRO A 273 2.80 -9.70 5.63
CA PRO A 273 3.45 -10.98 5.40
C PRO A 273 4.47 -10.89 4.26
N ALA A 274 5.42 -11.82 4.24
CA ALA A 274 6.24 -12.04 3.06
C ALA A 274 5.36 -12.58 1.91
N ARG A 275 5.66 -12.20 0.66
CA ARG A 275 4.90 -12.57 -0.55
C ARG A 275 5.80 -13.04 -1.67
N LYS A 276 5.24 -13.90 -2.53
CA LYS A 276 5.89 -14.41 -3.74
C LYS A 276 6.07 -13.28 -4.76
N PRO A 277 7.27 -13.10 -5.36
CA PRO A 277 7.47 -12.11 -6.41
C PRO A 277 6.89 -12.56 -7.75
N SER A 278 6.44 -11.57 -8.53
CA SER A 278 6.14 -11.67 -9.96
C SER A 278 6.84 -10.51 -10.69
N TYR A 279 6.81 -10.48 -12.03
CA TYR A 279 7.42 -9.39 -12.79
C TYR A 279 6.72 -8.05 -12.53
N GLU A 280 5.39 -8.10 -12.45
CA GLU A 280 4.49 -6.97 -12.20
C GLU A 280 4.68 -6.41 -10.78
N GLU A 281 4.76 -7.29 -9.78
CA GLU A 281 5.06 -6.88 -8.40
C GLU A 281 6.47 -6.28 -8.27
N ILE A 282 7.46 -6.74 -9.05
CA ILE A 282 8.82 -6.16 -9.06
C ILE A 282 8.80 -4.75 -9.65
N GLU A 283 8.02 -4.53 -10.71
CA GLU A 283 7.82 -3.22 -11.31
C GLU A 283 7.10 -2.27 -10.35
N GLN A 284 6.00 -2.71 -9.75
CA GLN A 284 5.31 -1.96 -8.69
C GLN A 284 6.23 -1.66 -7.50
N ALA A 285 7.03 -2.64 -7.05
CA ALA A 285 7.98 -2.46 -5.95
C ALA A 285 9.01 -1.36 -6.24
N ARG A 286 9.44 -1.20 -7.50
CA ARG A 286 10.32 -0.09 -7.92
C ARG A 286 9.55 1.22 -8.05
N LEU A 287 8.40 1.24 -8.73
CA LEU A 287 7.59 2.45 -8.91
C LEU A 287 7.17 3.05 -7.57
N GLN A 288 6.77 2.23 -6.61
CA GLN A 288 6.38 2.63 -5.25
C GLN A 288 7.55 3.07 -4.34
N ILE A 289 8.78 3.13 -4.85
CA ILE A 289 9.85 3.90 -4.19
C ILE A 289 9.57 5.39 -4.40
N PHE A 290 9.05 5.76 -5.57
CA PHE A 290 8.96 7.15 -6.04
C PHE A 290 7.53 7.67 -6.19
N ARG A 291 6.55 6.77 -6.23
CA ARG A 291 5.12 7.07 -6.29
C ARG A 291 4.43 6.39 -5.10
N PRO A 292 4.22 7.09 -3.98
CA PRO A 292 3.51 6.53 -2.84
C PRO A 292 2.10 6.08 -3.25
N SER A 293 1.78 4.81 -3.02
CA SER A 293 0.46 4.25 -3.31
C SER A 293 -0.61 4.76 -2.34
N MET A 294 -1.85 4.90 -2.79
CA MET A 294 -3.02 5.14 -1.94
C MET A 294 -3.41 3.92 -1.11
N PHE A 295 -2.85 2.75 -1.44
CA PHE A 295 -3.17 1.46 -0.87
C PHE A 295 -2.05 0.94 0.03
N GLY A 296 -2.39 0.10 1.01
CA GLY A 296 -1.38 -0.49 1.90
C GLY A 296 -0.78 0.46 2.96
N ASN A 297 -1.22 1.71 3.04
CA ASN A 297 -0.65 2.74 3.92
C ASN A 297 -1.55 3.03 5.12
N THR A 298 -1.03 3.80 6.08
CA THR A 298 -1.82 4.38 7.18
C THR A 298 -2.65 5.54 6.66
N LEU A 299 -3.70 5.94 7.38
CA LEU A 299 -4.52 7.09 7.01
C LEU A 299 -3.68 8.37 7.00
N GLU A 300 -2.81 8.54 7.99
CA GLU A 300 -1.91 9.68 8.17
C GLU A 300 -0.98 9.89 6.97
N GLU A 301 -0.43 8.80 6.41
CA GLU A 301 0.41 8.86 5.22
C GLU A 301 -0.38 9.20 3.96
N ILE A 302 -1.59 8.66 3.81
CA ILE A 302 -2.49 8.98 2.68
C ILE A 302 -2.85 10.47 2.75
N MET A 303 -3.22 10.97 3.94
CA MET A 303 -3.48 12.39 4.18
C MET A 303 -2.23 13.26 3.97
N SER A 304 -1.03 12.76 4.29
CA SER A 304 0.21 13.51 4.05
C SER A 304 0.57 13.59 2.57
N VAL A 305 0.37 12.51 1.83
CA VAL A 305 0.62 12.43 0.38
C VAL A 305 -0.41 13.25 -0.41
N GLN A 306 -1.67 13.30 0.04
CA GLN A 306 -2.68 14.14 -0.62
C GLN A 306 -2.55 15.63 -0.33
N ARG A 307 -1.85 16.03 0.75
CA ARG A 307 -1.75 17.43 1.16
C ARG A 307 -1.17 18.34 0.06
N GLU A 308 -0.30 17.80 -0.81
CA GLU A 308 0.25 18.54 -1.96
C GLU A 308 -0.81 18.92 -3.02
N ARG A 309 -1.89 18.14 -3.16
CA ARG A 309 -2.96 18.34 -4.15
C ARG A 309 -4.28 18.84 -3.56
N PHE A 310 -4.59 18.39 -2.36
CA PHE A 310 -5.85 18.62 -1.65
C PHE A 310 -5.58 19.06 -0.19
N PRO A 311 -4.89 20.20 0.03
CA PRO A 311 -4.41 20.62 1.35
C PRO A 311 -5.52 20.86 2.38
N HIS A 312 -6.74 21.13 1.94
CA HIS A 312 -7.89 21.44 2.80
C HIS A 312 -8.81 20.24 3.06
N ARG A 313 -8.61 19.10 2.37
CA ARG A 313 -9.45 17.92 2.59
C ARG A 313 -9.12 17.26 3.93
N LYS A 314 -10.15 17.03 4.73
CA LYS A 314 -10.11 16.32 6.01
C LYS A 314 -10.27 14.81 5.86
N LEU A 315 -10.83 14.36 4.73
CA LEU A 315 -10.98 12.95 4.41
C LEU A 315 -9.97 12.51 3.34
N PRO A 316 -9.59 11.21 3.31
CA PRO A 316 -8.82 10.63 2.22
C PRO A 316 -9.52 10.83 0.87
N TRP A 317 -8.83 11.46 -0.08
CA TRP A 317 -9.32 11.71 -1.43
C TRP A 317 -9.89 10.43 -2.06
N ILE A 318 -9.12 9.33 -2.00
CA ILE A 318 -9.52 8.01 -2.50
C ILE A 318 -10.84 7.50 -1.90
N GLN A 319 -11.12 7.76 -0.61
CA GLN A 319 -12.37 7.36 0.04
C GLN A 319 -13.56 8.11 -0.58
N THR A 320 -13.49 9.45 -0.55
CA THR A 320 -14.54 10.33 -1.08
C THR A 320 -14.80 10.07 -2.56
N THR A 321 -13.73 10.00 -3.37
CA THR A 321 -13.81 9.79 -4.81
C THR A 321 -14.36 8.41 -5.19
N LEU A 322 -14.02 7.34 -4.47
CA LEU A 322 -14.64 6.03 -4.73
C LEU A 322 -16.13 6.00 -4.34
N SER A 323 -16.52 6.65 -3.25
CA SER A 323 -17.93 6.79 -2.85
C SER A 323 -18.74 7.62 -3.85
N GLU A 324 -18.18 8.74 -4.32
CA GLU A 324 -18.75 9.59 -5.37
C GLU A 324 -18.96 8.79 -6.67
N GLU A 325 -17.99 8.00 -7.10
CA GLU A 325 -18.09 7.16 -8.31
C GLU A 325 -19.16 6.06 -8.21
N VAL A 326 -19.33 5.43 -7.04
CA VAL A 326 -20.43 4.47 -6.83
C VAL A 326 -21.79 5.15 -7.02
N LEU A 327 -21.98 6.36 -6.50
CA LEU A 327 -23.23 7.11 -6.65
C LEU A 327 -23.43 7.61 -8.08
N ARG A 328 -22.36 8.12 -8.73
CA ARG A 328 -22.36 8.54 -10.14
C ARG A 328 -22.79 7.42 -11.09
N LEU A 329 -22.40 6.17 -10.77
CA LEU A 329 -22.75 4.97 -11.52
C LEU A 329 -24.08 4.32 -11.06
N GLN A 330 -24.95 5.10 -10.41
CA GLN A 330 -26.29 4.65 -9.97
C GLN A 330 -26.25 3.46 -9.01
N GLY A 331 -25.21 3.34 -8.17
CA GLY A 331 -25.06 2.27 -7.18
C GLY A 331 -26.26 2.10 -6.23
N ALA A 332 -27.01 3.19 -5.97
CA ALA A 332 -28.25 3.17 -5.18
C ALA A 332 -29.44 2.50 -5.91
N SER A 333 -29.28 2.13 -7.18
CA SER A 333 -30.24 1.33 -7.97
C SER A 333 -29.66 -0.02 -8.42
N THR A 334 -28.37 -0.29 -8.15
CA THR A 334 -27.69 -1.53 -8.54
C THR A 334 -27.98 -2.66 -7.55
N GLU A 335 -28.57 -3.76 -8.04
CA GLU A 335 -28.82 -4.94 -7.20
C GLU A 335 -27.52 -5.53 -6.64
N GLY A 336 -27.48 -5.78 -5.33
CA GLY A 336 -26.35 -6.42 -4.67
C GLY A 336 -25.07 -5.57 -4.66
N ILE A 337 -25.17 -4.24 -4.74
CA ILE A 337 -24.02 -3.33 -4.56
C ILE A 337 -23.23 -3.67 -3.29
N PHE A 338 -21.90 -3.61 -3.33
CA PHE A 338 -20.97 -4.15 -2.31
C PHE A 338 -21.02 -5.67 -2.04
N ARG A 339 -22.07 -6.41 -2.40
CA ARG A 339 -22.15 -7.87 -2.24
C ARG A 339 -21.60 -8.62 -3.44
N VAL A 340 -22.03 -8.24 -4.64
CA VAL A 340 -21.54 -8.81 -5.91
C VAL A 340 -20.08 -8.37 -6.13
N PRO A 341 -19.15 -9.28 -6.48
CA PRO A 341 -17.79 -8.93 -6.86
C PRO A 341 -17.77 -8.37 -8.30
N ALA A 342 -16.96 -7.35 -8.52
CA ALA A 342 -16.66 -6.87 -9.87
C ALA A 342 -15.57 -7.70 -10.56
N ASP A 343 -15.34 -7.41 -11.83
CA ASP A 343 -14.19 -7.92 -12.57
C ASP A 343 -12.86 -7.51 -11.90
N VAL A 344 -11.93 -8.46 -11.79
CA VAL A 344 -10.67 -8.29 -11.05
C VAL A 344 -9.70 -7.39 -11.81
N ASP A 345 -9.68 -7.46 -13.14
CA ASP A 345 -8.78 -6.67 -13.97
C ASP A 345 -9.28 -5.22 -14.10
N GLU A 346 -10.60 -4.98 -14.12
CA GLU A 346 -11.16 -3.63 -13.98
C GLU A 346 -10.85 -3.00 -12.61
N VAL A 347 -11.00 -3.76 -11.51
CA VAL A 347 -10.63 -3.29 -10.16
C VAL A 347 -9.13 -2.96 -10.07
N ASN A 348 -8.26 -3.81 -10.63
CA ASN A 348 -6.83 -3.56 -10.68
C ASN A 348 -6.47 -2.36 -11.59
N SER A 349 -7.17 -2.20 -12.71
CA SER A 349 -7.01 -1.05 -13.63
C SER A 349 -7.39 0.26 -12.93
N LEU A 350 -8.51 0.31 -12.22
CA LEU A 350 -8.91 1.48 -11.45
C LEU A 350 -7.95 1.76 -10.29
N LYS A 351 -7.47 0.72 -9.58
CA LYS A 351 -6.43 0.84 -8.55
C LYS A 351 -5.15 1.51 -9.07
N CYS A 352 -4.65 1.06 -10.22
CA CYS A 352 -3.46 1.64 -10.87
C CYS A 352 -3.66 3.09 -11.34
N LYS A 353 -4.89 3.50 -11.69
CA LYS A 353 -5.22 4.90 -12.04
C LYS A 353 -5.31 5.79 -10.81
N LEU A 354 -5.92 5.33 -9.72
CA LEU A 354 -6.00 6.07 -8.45
C LEU A 354 -4.63 6.28 -7.80
N ASP A 355 -3.70 5.31 -7.92
CA ASP A 355 -2.28 5.50 -7.54
C ASP A 355 -1.55 6.58 -8.37
N GLN A 356 -2.13 7.01 -9.49
CA GLN A 356 -1.66 8.11 -10.34
C GLN A 356 -2.48 9.39 -10.19
N TRP A 357 -3.46 9.42 -9.28
CA TRP A 357 -4.44 10.49 -9.06
C TRP A 357 -5.46 10.67 -10.19
N GLU A 358 -5.71 9.62 -10.97
CA GLU A 358 -6.61 9.65 -12.12
C GLU A 358 -7.88 8.83 -11.87
N LEU A 359 -9.02 9.40 -12.26
CA LEU A 359 -10.27 8.67 -12.42
C LEU A 359 -10.34 8.11 -13.85
N GLY A 360 -10.35 6.79 -13.96
CA GLY A 360 -10.60 6.13 -15.24
C GLY A 360 -12.07 6.20 -15.63
N ALA A 361 -12.35 6.08 -16.93
CA ALA A 361 -13.69 5.67 -17.37
C ALA A 361 -14.01 4.29 -16.77
N VAL A 362 -15.08 4.23 -15.99
CA VAL A 362 -15.67 3.02 -15.40
C VAL A 362 -17.18 3.14 -15.58
N SER A 363 -17.82 2.02 -15.94
CA SER A 363 -19.26 1.92 -16.19
C SER A 363 -20.01 1.07 -15.18
N ASP A 364 -19.34 0.10 -14.53
CA ASP A 364 -19.94 -0.78 -13.53
C ASP A 364 -19.74 -0.21 -12.11
N ALA A 365 -20.85 0.00 -11.38
CA ALA A 365 -20.84 0.44 -9.99
C ALA A 365 -20.21 -0.57 -9.02
N HIS A 366 -20.19 -1.87 -9.35
CA HIS A 366 -19.52 -2.88 -8.53
C HIS A 366 -18.00 -2.68 -8.49
N VAL A 367 -17.38 -2.06 -9.49
CA VAL A 367 -15.93 -1.84 -9.56
C VAL A 367 -15.45 -0.89 -8.46
N PRO A 368 -15.91 0.38 -8.35
CA PRO A 368 -15.52 1.26 -7.26
C PRO A 368 -16.04 0.75 -5.91
N ALA A 369 -17.20 0.08 -5.85
CA ALA A 369 -17.71 -0.55 -4.64
C ALA A 369 -16.82 -1.72 -4.15
N SER A 370 -16.21 -2.47 -5.06
CA SER A 370 -15.22 -3.51 -4.75
C SER A 370 -13.89 -2.92 -4.33
N LEU A 371 -13.46 -1.85 -5.01
CA LEU A 371 -12.19 -1.19 -4.73
C LEU A 371 -12.18 -0.41 -3.40
N ILE A 372 -13.30 0.22 -2.99
CA ILE A 372 -13.36 0.91 -1.69
C ILE A 372 -13.29 -0.08 -0.51
N LYS A 373 -13.97 -1.24 -0.62
CA LYS A 373 -13.81 -2.35 0.33
C LYS A 373 -12.36 -2.84 0.39
N LEU A 374 -11.72 -3.02 -0.77
CA LEU A 374 -10.31 -3.41 -0.86
C LEU A 374 -9.40 -2.37 -0.20
N TRP A 375 -9.64 -1.08 -0.41
CA TRP A 375 -8.86 0.01 0.19
C TRP A 375 -8.88 -0.04 1.72
N TYR A 376 -10.06 -0.09 2.35
CA TYR A 376 -10.16 -0.25 3.82
C TYR A 376 -9.44 -1.52 4.29
N ARG A 377 -9.68 -2.64 3.60
CA ARG A 377 -9.07 -3.93 3.95
C ARG A 377 -7.54 -3.91 3.84
N GLU A 378 -6.98 -3.12 2.93
CA GLU A 378 -5.54 -2.98 2.71
C GLU A 378 -4.88 -1.90 3.58
N LEU A 379 -5.60 -1.07 4.34
CA LEU A 379 -4.99 -0.08 5.25
C LEU A 379 -3.95 -0.75 6.15
N TYR A 380 -2.80 -0.11 6.40
CA TYR A 380 -1.73 -0.75 7.17
C TYR A 380 -2.20 -1.17 8.57
N GLU A 381 -2.98 -0.30 9.20
CA GLU A 381 -3.72 -0.57 10.44
C GLU A 381 -5.22 -0.58 10.12
N PRO A 382 -6.04 -1.39 10.83
CA PRO A 382 -7.48 -1.38 10.61
C PRO A 382 -8.09 -0.01 10.92
N LEU A 383 -9.22 0.31 10.26
CA LEU A 383 -9.94 1.56 10.47
C LEU A 383 -10.34 1.74 11.94
N ILE A 384 -10.75 0.64 12.60
CA ILE A 384 -10.91 0.57 14.05
C ILE A 384 -9.63 -0.03 14.64
N PRO A 385 -8.82 0.73 15.40
CA PRO A 385 -7.56 0.25 15.97
C PRO A 385 -7.71 -0.96 16.88
N ASP A 386 -6.73 -1.87 16.86
CA ASP A 386 -6.72 -3.13 17.62
C ASP A 386 -7.06 -2.95 19.12
N HIS A 387 -6.67 -1.84 19.73
CA HIS A 387 -6.90 -1.58 21.17
C HIS A 387 -8.36 -1.30 21.54
N LEU A 388 -9.23 -1.00 20.56
CA LEU A 388 -10.68 -0.85 20.75
C LEU A 388 -11.46 -2.09 20.29
N TYR A 389 -10.84 -2.99 19.52
CA TYR A 389 -11.49 -4.16 18.91
C TYR A 389 -12.27 -5.03 19.93
N GLU A 390 -11.64 -5.34 21.05
CA GLU A 390 -12.24 -6.15 22.12
C GLU A 390 -13.49 -5.50 22.76
N GLU A 391 -13.56 -4.16 22.74
CA GLU A 391 -14.73 -3.44 23.22
C GLU A 391 -15.86 -3.45 22.18
N CYS A 392 -15.51 -3.25 20.90
CA CYS A 392 -16.44 -3.36 19.77
C CYS A 392 -17.16 -4.71 19.75
N VAL A 393 -16.44 -5.82 19.89
CA VAL A 393 -17.05 -7.16 19.86
C VAL A 393 -17.82 -7.50 21.14
N ARG A 394 -17.44 -6.94 22.30
CA ARG A 394 -18.13 -7.18 23.58
C ARG A 394 -19.46 -6.45 23.68
N HIS A 395 -19.53 -5.22 23.17
CA HIS A 395 -20.70 -4.34 23.28
C HIS A 395 -21.43 -4.14 21.95
N CYS A 396 -21.24 -5.06 20.99
CA CYS A 396 -21.67 -4.94 19.59
C CYS A 396 -23.18 -4.70 19.34
N THR A 397 -24.03 -4.86 20.36
CA THR A 397 -25.49 -4.66 20.29
C THR A 397 -25.99 -3.52 21.17
N ASP A 398 -25.10 -2.79 21.86
CA ASP A 398 -25.42 -1.65 22.71
C ASP A 398 -25.15 -0.35 21.93
N PRO A 399 -26.17 0.42 21.51
CA PRO A 399 -25.96 1.61 20.69
C PRO A 399 -25.13 2.68 21.38
N ASP A 400 -25.41 2.97 22.66
CA ASP A 400 -24.77 4.05 23.40
C ASP A 400 -23.27 3.76 23.62
N ILE A 401 -22.94 2.51 23.96
CA ILE A 401 -21.53 2.09 24.09
C ILE A 401 -20.86 2.06 22.71
N CYS A 402 -21.53 1.58 21.65
CA CYS A 402 -20.96 1.60 20.29
C CYS A 402 -20.62 3.02 19.82
N VAL A 403 -21.51 3.99 20.05
CA VAL A 403 -21.29 5.42 19.74
C VAL A 403 -20.16 5.99 20.61
N SER A 404 -20.12 5.66 21.90
CA SER A 404 -19.02 6.05 22.81
C SER A 404 -17.64 5.50 22.39
N ILE A 405 -17.58 4.31 21.79
CA ILE A 405 -16.34 3.78 21.18
C ILE A 405 -15.92 4.64 19.98
N VAL A 406 -16.86 5.01 19.10
CA VAL A 406 -16.58 5.87 17.93
C VAL A 406 -16.05 7.25 18.35
N HIS A 407 -16.57 7.83 19.44
CA HIS A 407 -16.06 9.11 19.97
C HIS A 407 -14.64 9.05 20.54
N ARG A 408 -14.12 7.86 20.87
CA ARG A 408 -12.74 7.64 21.36
C ARG A 408 -11.74 7.26 20.26
N LEU A 409 -12.19 7.09 19.02
CA LEU A 409 -11.28 6.90 17.89
C LEU A 409 -10.37 8.13 17.69
N PRO A 410 -9.14 7.94 17.19
CA PRO A 410 -8.34 9.06 16.68
C PRO A 410 -9.15 9.86 15.65
N GLU A 411 -9.04 11.20 15.65
CA GLU A 411 -9.95 12.07 14.89
C GLU A 411 -10.02 11.73 13.39
N LEU A 412 -8.91 11.31 12.78
CA LEU A 412 -8.89 10.88 11.38
C LEU A 412 -9.65 9.56 11.17
N ASN A 413 -9.42 8.54 12.01
CA ASN A 413 -10.18 7.28 11.99
C ASN A 413 -11.68 7.52 12.22
N LYS A 414 -12.02 8.41 13.17
CA LYS A 414 -13.39 8.84 13.47
C LYS A 414 -14.06 9.45 12.24
N LEU A 415 -13.45 10.46 11.62
CA LEU A 415 -13.99 11.11 10.42
C LEU A 415 -14.16 10.11 9.25
N VAL A 416 -13.16 9.26 9.01
CA VAL A 416 -13.19 8.22 7.97
C VAL A 416 -14.29 7.20 8.24
N LEU A 417 -14.47 6.74 9.48
CA LEU A 417 -15.54 5.83 9.85
C LEU A 417 -16.91 6.49 9.76
N CYS A 418 -17.10 7.70 10.27
CA CYS A 418 -18.38 8.41 10.21
C CYS A 418 -18.79 8.74 8.77
N TYR A 419 -17.84 9.04 7.87
CA TYR A 419 -18.10 9.14 6.43
C TYR A 419 -18.58 7.80 5.85
N LEU A 420 -17.90 6.70 6.19
CA LEU A 420 -18.31 5.35 5.76
C LEU A 420 -19.72 5.01 6.26
N ILE A 421 -20.04 5.26 7.53
CA ILE A 421 -21.36 5.00 8.10
C ILE A 421 -22.42 5.85 7.38
N ARG A 422 -22.19 7.16 7.18
CA ARG A 422 -23.10 8.03 6.41
C ARG A 422 -23.33 7.50 4.99
N PHE A 423 -22.27 7.06 4.33
CA PHE A 423 -22.35 6.50 2.99
C PHE A 423 -23.16 5.19 2.96
N LEU A 424 -22.98 4.30 3.93
CA LEU A 424 -23.78 3.07 4.06
C LEU A 424 -25.24 3.36 4.44
N GLN A 425 -25.49 4.40 5.23
CA GLN A 425 -26.83 4.84 5.62
C GLN A 425 -27.70 5.28 4.42
N ILE A 426 -27.08 5.69 3.30
CA ILE A 426 -27.80 5.93 2.02
C ILE A 426 -28.38 4.61 1.50
N PHE A 427 -27.58 3.54 1.49
CA PHE A 427 -27.98 2.24 0.94
C PHE A 427 -28.97 1.49 1.83
N SER A 428 -28.97 1.74 3.15
CA SER A 428 -29.91 1.14 4.09
C SER A 428 -31.28 1.84 4.15
N GLN A 429 -31.51 2.95 3.43
CA GLN A 429 -32.84 3.58 3.39
C GLN A 429 -33.86 2.64 2.75
N PRO A 430 -35.10 2.52 3.27
CA PRO A 430 -36.08 1.55 2.81
C PRO A 430 -36.30 1.56 1.29
N GLU A 431 -36.40 2.75 0.69
CA GLU A 431 -36.56 2.97 -0.74
C GLU A 431 -35.37 2.46 -1.56
N VAL A 432 -34.13 2.69 -1.11
CA VAL A 432 -32.90 2.21 -1.76
C VAL A 432 -32.74 0.69 -1.60
N VAL A 433 -33.15 0.13 -0.46
CA VAL A 433 -33.18 -1.32 -0.22
C VAL A 433 -34.14 -2.02 -1.19
N THR A 434 -35.23 -1.38 -1.63
CA THR A 434 -36.15 -2.00 -2.62
C THR A 434 -35.46 -2.34 -3.94
N SER A 435 -34.53 -1.50 -4.41
CA SER A 435 -33.75 -1.75 -5.63
C SER A 435 -32.50 -2.59 -5.34
N THR A 436 -31.69 -2.17 -4.37
CA THR A 436 -30.36 -2.77 -4.13
C THR A 436 -30.41 -4.12 -3.42
N LYS A 437 -31.46 -4.41 -2.64
CA LYS A 437 -31.57 -5.54 -1.70
C LYS A 437 -30.51 -5.52 -0.57
N MET A 438 -29.86 -4.38 -0.33
CA MET A 438 -28.75 -4.24 0.61
C MET A 438 -29.16 -3.52 1.90
N ASP A 439 -29.89 -4.20 2.77
CA ASP A 439 -30.19 -3.71 4.12
C ASP A 439 -28.94 -3.55 5.01
N ALA A 440 -29.10 -2.92 6.17
CA ALA A 440 -28.01 -2.71 7.13
C ALA A 440 -27.30 -4.00 7.59
N GLY A 441 -27.98 -5.15 7.60
CA GLY A 441 -27.38 -6.46 7.90
C GLY A 441 -26.49 -6.95 6.76
N ASN A 442 -26.99 -6.89 5.52
CA ASN A 442 -26.24 -7.26 4.31
C ASN A 442 -25.03 -6.35 4.09
N LEU A 443 -25.17 -5.04 4.29
CA LEU A 443 -24.07 -4.06 4.24
C LEU A 443 -23.01 -4.35 5.32
N SER A 444 -23.43 -4.67 6.55
CA SER A 444 -22.51 -5.00 7.64
C SER A 444 -21.72 -6.28 7.39
N MET A 445 -22.37 -7.29 6.82
CA MET A 445 -21.72 -8.55 6.44
C MET A 445 -20.55 -8.35 5.46
N VAL A 446 -20.71 -7.46 4.48
CA VAL A 446 -19.68 -7.22 3.46
C VAL A 446 -18.64 -6.17 3.86
N MET A 447 -18.95 -5.31 4.84
CA MET A 447 -18.09 -4.18 5.22
C MET A 447 -17.32 -4.36 6.53
N ALA A 448 -17.86 -5.07 7.53
CA ALA A 448 -17.20 -5.26 8.82
C ALA A 448 -15.78 -5.88 8.72
N PRO A 449 -15.53 -6.91 7.88
CA PRO A 449 -14.19 -7.49 7.71
C PRO A 449 -13.15 -6.56 7.06
N ASN A 450 -13.56 -5.38 6.55
CA ASN A 450 -12.64 -4.37 6.04
C ASN A 450 -12.37 -3.27 7.08
N CYS A 451 -13.19 -3.15 8.14
CA CYS A 451 -13.09 -2.11 9.17
C CYS A 451 -12.43 -2.60 10.46
N LEU A 452 -12.73 -3.85 10.86
CA LEU A 452 -12.20 -4.53 12.04
C LEU A 452 -11.26 -5.67 11.62
N ARG A 453 -10.35 -6.08 12.51
CA ARG A 453 -9.45 -7.24 12.31
C ARG A 453 -9.32 -8.03 13.60
N CYS A 454 -9.87 -9.25 13.62
CA CYS A 454 -9.64 -10.19 14.71
C CYS A 454 -8.15 -10.54 14.83
N THR A 455 -7.57 -10.34 16.01
CA THR A 455 -6.17 -10.71 16.33
C THR A 455 -6.04 -12.11 16.92
N ALA A 456 -7.16 -12.79 17.21
CA ALA A 456 -7.16 -14.14 17.76
C ALA A 456 -6.67 -15.18 16.75
N THR A 457 -6.02 -16.24 17.23
CA THR A 457 -5.53 -17.36 16.41
C THR A 457 -6.41 -18.61 16.47
N ASP A 458 -7.33 -18.71 17.43
CA ASP A 458 -8.29 -19.83 17.52
C ASP A 458 -9.41 -19.64 16.48
N PRO A 459 -9.60 -20.57 15.53
CA PRO A 459 -10.66 -20.49 14.52
C PRO A 459 -12.07 -20.31 15.09
N ARG A 460 -12.35 -20.81 16.30
CA ARG A 460 -13.65 -20.67 16.97
C ARG A 460 -13.88 -19.22 17.39
N VAL A 461 -12.88 -18.60 18.01
CA VAL A 461 -12.93 -17.19 18.43
C VAL A 461 -13.03 -16.27 17.21
N ILE A 462 -12.28 -16.57 16.14
CA ILE A 462 -12.40 -15.84 14.87
C ILE A 462 -13.84 -15.91 14.33
N PHE A 463 -14.43 -17.11 14.25
CA PHE A 463 -15.79 -17.31 13.73
C PHE A 463 -16.88 -16.65 14.59
N GLU A 464 -16.77 -16.75 15.91
CA GLU A 464 -17.68 -16.05 16.83
C GLU A 464 -17.56 -14.53 16.69
N ASN A 465 -16.34 -14.01 16.65
CA ASN A 465 -16.11 -12.58 16.56
C ASN A 465 -16.53 -12.00 15.21
N THR A 466 -16.45 -12.74 14.10
CA THR A 466 -17.03 -12.30 12.81
C THR A 466 -18.51 -11.94 12.96
N ARG A 467 -19.28 -12.68 13.78
CA ARG A 467 -20.70 -12.33 14.05
C ARG A 467 -20.85 -11.05 14.87
N LYS A 468 -19.95 -10.82 15.84
CA LYS A 468 -19.94 -9.63 16.70
C LYS A 468 -19.47 -8.37 15.94
N GLU A 469 -18.48 -8.50 15.06
CA GLU A 469 -18.02 -7.45 14.13
C GLU A 469 -19.16 -6.99 13.21
N MET A 470 -19.91 -7.93 12.62
CA MET A 470 -21.10 -7.62 11.81
C MET A 470 -22.21 -6.96 12.64
N ALA A 471 -22.42 -7.38 13.89
CA ALA A 471 -23.40 -6.76 14.77
C ALA A 471 -23.00 -5.32 15.14
N PHE A 472 -21.73 -5.09 15.49
CA PHE A 472 -21.20 -3.77 15.83
C PHE A 472 -21.38 -2.77 14.68
N LEU A 473 -21.00 -3.16 13.46
CA LEU A 473 -21.14 -2.27 12.30
C LEU A 473 -22.62 -2.01 11.96
N ARG A 474 -23.50 -3.01 12.15
CA ARG A 474 -24.95 -2.83 11.96
C ARG A 474 -25.54 -1.85 12.97
N THR A 475 -25.15 -1.97 14.24
CA THR A 475 -25.54 -1.05 15.31
C THR A 475 -25.12 0.39 14.98
N LEU A 476 -23.92 0.60 14.43
CA LEU A 476 -23.50 1.93 13.95
C LEU A 476 -24.34 2.42 12.76
N ILE A 477 -24.56 1.60 11.72
CA ILE A 477 -25.40 2.01 10.58
C ILE A 477 -26.80 2.45 11.03
N GLN A 478 -27.38 1.75 12.02
CA GLN A 478 -28.74 2.01 12.49
C GLN A 478 -28.86 3.18 13.47
N ASN A 479 -27.83 3.48 14.29
CA ASN A 479 -27.97 4.38 15.45
C ASN A 479 -26.95 5.54 15.51
N LEU A 480 -25.86 5.50 14.74
CA LEU A 480 -24.88 6.59 14.75
C LEU A 480 -25.42 7.78 13.96
N ASP A 481 -25.59 8.92 14.64
CA ASP A 481 -25.81 10.19 13.96
C ASP A 481 -24.57 10.57 13.14
N THR A 482 -24.78 10.82 11.84
CA THR A 482 -23.76 11.29 10.90
C THR A 482 -24.13 12.62 10.25
N GLY A 483 -25.11 13.34 10.80
CA GLY A 483 -25.53 14.67 10.34
C GLY A 483 -24.35 15.66 10.27
N PHE A 484 -23.47 15.63 11.28
CA PHE A 484 -22.27 16.48 11.38
C PHE A 484 -21.23 16.25 10.25
N MET A 485 -21.33 15.16 9.48
CA MET A 485 -20.45 14.90 8.32
C MET A 485 -20.88 15.67 7.06
N GLU A 486 -22.00 16.40 7.11
CA GLU A 486 -22.44 17.22 5.99
C GLU A 486 -21.47 18.36 5.69
N GLY A 487 -21.05 18.49 4.43
CA GLY A 487 -20.01 19.45 4.01
C GLY A 487 -18.58 19.09 4.43
N VAL A 488 -18.34 17.94 5.07
CA VAL A 488 -16.97 17.46 5.36
C VAL A 488 -16.40 16.76 4.13
N VAL A 489 -15.28 17.29 3.63
CA VAL A 489 -14.54 16.82 2.43
C VAL A 489 -13.06 16.73 2.76
#